data_AF-A0A8A2UAD6-F1
#
_entry.id   AF-A0A8A2UAD6-F1
#
_cell.length_a   1.000
_cell.length_b   1.000
_cell.length_c   1.000
_cell.angle_alpha   90.00
_cell.angle_beta   90.00
_cell.angle_gamma   90.00
#
_symmetry.space_group_name_H-M   'P 1'
#
loop_
_entity.id
_entity.type
_entity.pdbx_description
1 polymer ?
#
loop_
_entity_poly.entity_id
_entity_poly.type
_entity_poly.pdbx_seq_one_letter_code
_entity_poly.pdbx_strand_id
1 'polypeptide(L)'
;MSLEISASDDAPAFECVVAALDDSGCREIIAVLEEPMTVEAIAETTGQPLSTTYRKLDCLTEAGIVEETVGVRRGRHRKSRYVANLDRISISLDDDNELCVDIDHTTEHGLWSDLTREF
;
A
#
# COMPACT_ATOMS: atom_id res chain seq x y z
N MET A 1 22.64 -15.15 -23.51
CA MET A 1 21.28 -15.31 -22.94
C MET A 1 21.08 -14.11 -22.05
N SER A 2 20.45 -13.08 -22.60
CA SER A 2 20.06 -11.89 -21.85
C SER A 2 18.68 -12.21 -21.27
N LEU A 3 18.56 -12.24 -19.94
CA LEU A 3 17.24 -12.17 -19.35
C LEU A 3 16.79 -10.73 -19.55
N GLU A 4 15.89 -10.53 -20.51
CA GLU A 4 15.07 -9.32 -20.55
C GLU A 4 14.24 -9.31 -19.27
N ILE A 5 14.71 -8.59 -18.24
CA ILE A 5 13.80 -8.02 -17.25
C ILE A 5 12.95 -7.07 -18.08
N SER A 6 11.80 -7.58 -18.52
CA SER A 6 10.70 -6.71 -18.90
C SER A 6 10.34 -6.01 -17.60
N ALA A 7 10.79 -4.77 -17.42
CA ALA A 7 10.20 -3.87 -16.46
C ALA A 7 8.71 -3.83 -16.81
N SER A 8 7.92 -4.64 -16.12
CA SER A 8 6.48 -4.58 -16.25
C SER A 8 6.07 -3.17 -15.86
N ASP A 9 5.27 -2.53 -16.70
CA ASP A 9 4.68 -1.19 -16.54
C ASP A 9 3.74 -1.08 -15.31
N ASP A 10 3.92 -1.95 -14.33
CA ASP A 10 3.12 -2.17 -13.11
C ASP A 10 4.01 -2.18 -11.85
N ALA A 11 5.34 -2.05 -12.00
CA ALA A 11 6.25 -1.89 -10.86
C ALA A 11 6.11 -0.46 -10.30
N PRO A 12 5.98 -0.29 -8.97
CA PRO A 12 5.82 1.03 -8.37
C PRO A 12 7.06 1.87 -8.65
N ALA A 13 6.86 3.14 -9.03
CA ALA A 13 7.96 4.04 -9.32
C ALA A 13 8.83 4.24 -8.07
N PHE A 14 10.15 4.05 -8.20
CA PHE A 14 11.13 4.19 -7.12
C PHE A 14 10.94 5.48 -6.32
N GLU A 15 10.74 6.61 -7.02
CA GLU A 15 10.53 7.93 -6.39
C GLU A 15 9.28 7.96 -5.49
N CYS A 16 8.18 7.32 -5.91
CA CYS A 16 6.94 7.27 -5.13
C CYS A 16 7.13 6.48 -3.83
N VAL A 17 7.80 5.33 -3.91
CA VAL A 17 8.09 4.48 -2.73
C VAL A 17 8.99 5.23 -1.76
N VAL A 18 10.08 5.83 -2.22
CA VAL A 18 11.00 6.57 -1.36
C VAL A 18 10.34 7.79 -0.72
N ALA A 19 9.56 8.55 -1.49
CA ALA A 19 8.83 9.71 -0.95
C ALA A 19 7.82 9.29 0.14
N ALA A 20 7.11 8.18 -0.08
CA ALA A 20 6.18 7.64 0.91
C ALA A 20 6.91 7.17 2.19
N LEU A 21 8.08 6.54 2.06
CA LEU A 21 8.85 6.06 3.21
C LEU A 21 9.62 7.18 3.94
N ASP A 22 9.97 8.27 3.28
CA ASP A 22 10.59 9.44 3.92
C ASP A 22 9.59 10.16 4.84
N ASP A 23 8.30 10.20 4.46
CA ASP A 23 7.24 10.78 5.26
C ASP A 23 6.96 9.97 6.54
N SER A 24 7.10 10.62 7.71
CA SER A 24 6.90 9.98 9.01
C SER A 24 5.45 9.57 9.27
N GLY A 25 4.48 10.33 8.77
CA GLY A 25 3.06 10.01 8.93
C GLY A 25 2.63 8.84 8.07
N CYS A 26 3.23 8.66 6.89
CA CYS A 26 3.05 7.46 6.07
C CYS A 26 3.57 6.23 6.81
N ARG A 27 4.76 6.32 7.42
CA ARG A 27 5.32 5.23 8.26
C ARG A 27 4.45 4.90 9.47
N GLU A 28 3.87 5.91 10.14
CA GLU A 28 2.91 5.69 11.22
C GLU A 28 1.65 4.97 10.73
N ILE A 29 1.12 5.34 9.57
CA ILE A 29 -0.05 4.67 8.97
C ILE A 29 0.26 3.20 8.65
N ILE A 30 1.42 2.91 8.06
CA ILE A 30 1.85 1.53 7.78
C ILE A 30 1.91 0.72 9.08
N ALA A 31 2.45 1.30 10.16
CA ALA A 31 2.64 0.61 11.43
C ALA A 31 1.32 0.26 12.16
N VAL A 32 0.22 0.97 11.88
CA VAL A 32 -1.09 0.69 12.51
C VAL A 32 -1.98 -0.22 11.66
N LEU A 33 -1.66 -0.40 10.38
CA LEU A 33 -2.43 -1.20 9.43
C LEU A 33 -2.17 -2.71 9.55
N GLU A 34 -2.20 -3.25 10.77
CA GLU A 34 -2.11 -4.70 11.03
C GLU A 34 -3.37 -5.45 10.54
N GLU A 35 -4.53 -4.77 10.52
CA GLU A 35 -5.79 -5.28 10.00
C GLU A 35 -6.46 -4.21 9.10
N PRO A 36 -7.44 -4.58 8.24
CA PRO A 36 -8.13 -3.60 7.40
C PRO A 36 -8.88 -2.52 8.18
N MET A 37 -8.43 -1.26 8.08
CA MET A 37 -8.99 -0.11 8.81
C MET A 37 -9.63 0.92 7.88
N THR A 38 -10.65 1.63 8.34
CA THR A 38 -11.18 2.79 7.59
C THR A 38 -10.31 4.02 7.82
N VAL A 39 -10.37 4.99 6.91
CA VAL A 39 -9.63 6.26 7.04
C VAL A 39 -9.86 6.94 8.39
N GLU A 40 -11.10 6.90 8.89
CA GLU A 40 -11.41 7.53 10.18
C GLU A 40 -10.75 6.81 11.35
N ALA A 41 -10.68 5.48 11.32
CA ALA A 41 -9.99 4.72 12.37
C ALA A 41 -8.48 4.94 12.33
N ILE A 42 -7.90 5.05 11.13
CA ILE A 42 -6.47 5.36 10.94
C ILE A 42 -6.16 6.76 11.49
N ALA A 43 -6.98 7.75 11.13
CA ALA A 43 -6.83 9.13 11.60
C ALA A 43 -6.94 9.23 13.13
N GLU A 44 -7.89 8.53 13.74
CA GLU A 44 -8.04 8.45 15.19
C GLU A 44 -6.83 7.79 15.87
N THR A 45 -6.34 6.67 15.32
CA THR A 45 -5.24 5.90 15.91
C THR A 45 -3.90 6.64 15.82
N THR A 46 -3.64 7.28 14.67
CA THR A 46 -2.41 8.07 14.43
C THR A 46 -2.50 9.50 15.01
N GLY A 47 -3.68 9.94 15.44
CA GLY A 47 -3.92 11.31 15.89
C GLY A 47 -3.80 12.38 14.78
N GLN A 48 -3.82 11.96 13.50
CA GLN A 48 -3.66 12.84 12.36
C GLN A 48 -5.00 13.43 11.89
N PRO A 49 -5.03 14.63 11.31
CA PRO A 49 -6.23 15.15 10.65
C PRO A 49 -6.71 14.23 9.51
N LEU A 50 -8.02 14.13 9.31
CA LEU A 50 -8.61 13.32 8.23
C LEU A 50 -8.06 13.68 6.85
N SER A 51 -7.96 14.97 6.51
CA SER A 51 -7.44 15.42 5.22
C SER A 51 -5.97 15.03 5.00
N THR A 52 -5.17 15.03 6.07
CA THR A 52 -3.78 14.56 6.05
C THR A 52 -3.72 13.05 5.87
N THR A 53 -4.60 12.31 6.54
CA THR A 53 -4.69 10.85 6.44
C THR A 53 -5.06 10.42 5.02
N TYR A 54 -6.07 11.04 4.41
CA TYR A 54 -6.43 10.81 3.01
C TYR A 54 -5.25 11.00 2.07
N ARG A 55 -4.57 12.16 2.15
CA ARG A 55 -3.41 12.45 1.30
C ARG A 55 -2.29 11.42 1.43
N LYS A 56 -2.03 10.93 2.65
CA LYS A 56 -0.99 9.93 2.89
C LYS A 56 -1.39 8.55 2.38
N LEU A 57 -2.66 8.17 2.56
CA LEU A 57 -3.18 6.93 1.99
C LEU A 57 -3.14 6.94 0.46
N ASP A 58 -3.44 8.07 -0.16
CA ASP A 58 -3.29 8.23 -1.62
C ASP A 58 -1.84 7.98 -2.04
N CYS A 59 -0.86 8.63 -1.40
CA CYS A 59 0.56 8.40 -1.68
C CYS A 59 1.00 6.94 -1.46
N LEU A 60 0.52 6.30 -0.39
CA LEU A 60 0.83 4.91 -0.09
C LEU A 60 0.20 3.95 -1.11
N THR A 61 -0.99 4.29 -1.63
CA THR A 61 -1.68 3.51 -2.66
C THR A 61 -0.99 3.66 -4.01
N GLU A 62 -0.60 4.88 -4.39
CA GLU A 62 0.20 5.15 -5.59
C GLU A 62 1.56 4.46 -5.56
N ALA A 63 2.15 4.31 -4.38
CA ALA A 63 3.41 3.58 -4.19
C ALA A 63 3.24 2.05 -4.12
N GLY A 64 2.01 1.53 -4.21
CA GLY A 64 1.72 0.09 -4.06
C GLY A 64 1.97 -0.46 -2.65
N ILE A 65 2.14 0.39 -1.64
CA ILE A 65 2.44 -0.01 -0.25
C ILE A 65 1.14 -0.40 0.48
N VAL A 66 0.05 0.30 0.17
CA VAL A 66 -1.28 0.09 0.77
C VAL A 66 -2.30 -0.16 -0.32
N GLU A 67 -3.28 -1.01 -0.04
CA GLU A 67 -4.37 -1.31 -0.96
C GLU A 67 -5.72 -0.90 -0.36
N GLU A 68 -6.58 -0.30 -1.19
CA GLU A 68 -7.98 -0.05 -0.83
C GLU A 68 -8.82 -1.32 -1.05
N THR A 69 -9.42 -1.81 0.03
CA THR A 69 -10.36 -2.94 0.03
C THR A 69 -11.79 -2.47 0.27
N VAL A 70 -12.76 -3.15 -0.35
CA VAL A 70 -14.17 -2.81 -0.18
C VAL A 70 -14.65 -3.28 1.19
N GLY A 71 -14.99 -2.35 2.09
CA GLY A 71 -15.45 -2.67 3.44
C GLY A 71 -16.75 -3.49 3.47
N VAL A 72 -16.72 -4.60 4.23
CA VAL A 72 -17.89 -5.45 4.48
C VAL A 72 -19.03 -4.67 5.15
N ARG A 73 -20.25 -4.91 4.68
CA ARG A 73 -21.48 -4.16 4.98
C ARG A 73 -22.00 -4.41 6.42
N ARG A 74 -22.03 -3.36 7.26
CA ARG A 74 -23.01 -3.22 8.37
C ARG A 74 -23.74 -1.88 8.22
N GLY A 75 -24.59 -1.73 7.20
CA GLY A 75 -25.42 -0.52 7.01
C GLY A 75 -25.57 -0.02 5.56
N ARG A 76 -26.10 1.20 5.41
CA ARG A 76 -26.51 1.85 4.14
C ARG A 76 -25.37 2.61 3.41
N HIS A 77 -24.17 2.69 3.98
CA HIS A 77 -22.99 3.34 3.39
C HIS A 77 -21.81 2.36 3.36
N ARG A 78 -21.15 2.22 2.20
CA ARG A 78 -19.86 1.53 2.08
C ARG A 78 -18.78 2.47 2.62
N LYS A 79 -17.94 2.00 3.52
CA LYS A 79 -16.71 2.70 3.92
C LYS A 79 -15.53 1.91 3.38
N SER A 80 -14.67 2.59 2.63
CA SER A 80 -13.40 2.03 2.16
C SER A 80 -12.53 1.64 3.35
N ARG A 81 -11.87 0.49 3.23
CA ARG A 81 -10.89 0.01 4.20
C ARG A 81 -9.54 -0.10 3.51
N TYR A 82 -8.48 0.10 4.25
CA TYR A 82 -7.13 0.06 3.74
C TYR A 82 -6.37 -1.04 4.47
N VAL A 83 -5.46 -1.71 3.77
CA VAL A 83 -4.59 -2.76 4.32
C VAL A 83 -3.16 -2.52 3.83
N ALA A 84 -2.17 -2.69 4.71
CA ALA A 84 -0.78 -2.75 4.30
C ALA A 84 -0.53 -4.16 3.74
N ASN A 85 -0.39 -4.28 2.42
CA ASN A 85 -0.28 -5.57 1.74
C ASN A 85 1.19 -5.91 1.41
N LEU A 86 2.15 -5.55 2.26
CA LEU A 86 3.58 -5.76 1.96
C LEU A 86 4.26 -6.57 3.06
N ASP A 87 5.17 -7.44 2.64
CA ASP A 87 6.07 -8.19 3.54
C ASP A 87 7.50 -7.64 3.45
N ARG A 88 7.93 -7.27 2.24
CA ARG A 88 9.30 -6.78 2.01
C ARG A 88 9.35 -5.72 0.91
N ILE A 89 10.21 -4.73 1.13
CA ILE A 89 10.64 -3.76 0.11
C ILE A 89 12.12 -3.97 -0.13
N SER A 90 12.50 -4.21 -1.37
CA SER A 90 13.88 -4.42 -1.80
C SER A 90 14.31 -3.29 -2.72
N ILE A 91 15.45 -2.67 -2.43
CA ILE A 91 16.07 -1.67 -3.30
C ILE A 91 17.32 -2.29 -3.90
N SER A 92 17.42 -2.29 -5.22
CA SER A 92 18.56 -2.84 -5.96
C SER A 92 19.12 -1.81 -6.94
N LEU A 93 20.35 -2.06 -7.36
CA LEU A 93 21.00 -1.34 -8.45
C LEU A 93 21.13 -2.32 -9.61
N ASP A 94 20.66 -1.95 -10.79
CA ASP A 94 20.75 -2.80 -11.98
C ASP A 94 22.12 -2.68 -12.69
N ASP A 95 22.25 -3.37 -13.83
CA ASP A 95 23.47 -3.40 -14.64
C ASP A 95 23.83 -2.04 -15.25
N ASP A 96 22.84 -1.15 -15.41
CA ASP A 96 22.99 0.22 -15.93
C ASP A 96 23.20 1.24 -14.80
N ASN A 97 23.34 0.78 -13.56
CA ASN A 97 23.54 1.58 -12.37
C ASN A 97 22.31 2.46 -12.04
N GLU A 98 21.12 2.00 -12.41
CA GLU A 98 19.82 2.58 -12.07
C GLU A 98 19.23 1.93 -10.82
N LEU A 99 18.54 2.72 -10.00
CA LEU A 99 17.89 2.23 -8.77
C LEU A 99 16.51 1.65 -9.10
N CYS A 100 16.31 0.40 -8.70
CA CYS A 100 15.02 -0.28 -8.81
C CYS A 100 14.45 -0.54 -7.42
N VAL A 101 13.12 -0.56 -7.33
CA VAL A 101 12.41 -1.02 -6.14
C VAL A 101 11.50 -2.18 -6.51
N ASP A 102 11.45 -3.16 -5.62
CA ASP A 102 10.57 -4.31 -5.71
C ASP A 102 9.82 -4.46 -4.38
N ILE A 103 8.52 -4.72 -4.46
CA ILE A 103 7.64 -4.89 -3.29
C ILE A 103 7.08 -6.30 -3.33
N ASP A 104 7.49 -7.10 -2.35
CA ASP A 104 6.90 -8.41 -2.10
C ASP A 104 5.62 -8.23 -1.27
N HIS A 105 4.50 -8.68 -1.83
CA HIS A 105 3.21 -8.66 -1.16
C HIS A 105 2.97 -9.97 -0.38
N THR A 106 2.40 -9.87 0.82
CA THR A 106 2.08 -11.08 1.60
C THR A 106 0.94 -11.85 0.93
N THR A 107 1.17 -13.14 0.65
CA THR A 107 0.15 -14.00 0.04
C THR A 107 -0.94 -14.41 1.03
N GLU A 108 -0.73 -14.22 2.34
CA GLU A 108 -1.68 -14.64 3.39
C GLU A 108 -2.97 -13.83 3.41
N HIS A 109 -2.96 -12.59 2.89
CA HIS A 109 -4.18 -11.79 2.69
C HIS A 109 -4.87 -12.02 1.34
N GLY A 110 -4.37 -12.91 0.48
CA GLY A 110 -5.06 -13.34 -0.74
C GLY A 110 -6.48 -13.88 -0.50
N LEU A 111 -6.79 -14.30 0.74
CA LEU A 111 -8.15 -14.68 1.17
C LEU A 111 -9.14 -13.50 1.18
N TRP A 112 -8.70 -12.25 1.31
CA TRP A 112 -9.56 -11.06 1.21
C TRP A 112 -9.75 -10.60 -0.24
N SER A 113 -8.75 -10.86 -1.09
CA SER A 113 -8.85 -10.68 -2.54
C SER A 113 -9.89 -11.67 -3.14
N ASP A 114 -9.87 -12.94 -2.71
CA ASP A 114 -10.85 -13.94 -3.18
C ASP A 114 -12.28 -13.67 -2.67
N LEU A 115 -12.44 -13.03 -1.51
CA LEU A 115 -13.74 -12.54 -1.03
C LEU A 115 -14.29 -11.34 -1.82
N THR A 116 -13.53 -10.78 -2.77
CA THR A 116 -13.98 -9.65 -3.60
C THR A 116 -14.76 -10.10 -4.84
N ARG A 117 -14.76 -11.41 -5.19
CA ARG A 117 -15.49 -11.93 -6.36
C ARG A 117 -16.82 -12.59 -6.07
N GLU A 118 -17.11 -12.93 -4.83
CA GLU A 118 -18.42 -13.43 -4.43
C GLU A 118 -18.89 -12.56 -3.26
N PHE A 119 -20.15 -12.08 -3.32
CA PHE A 119 -20.93 -11.32 -2.31
C PHE A 119 -21.25 -9.84 -2.61
#